data_AF-A0A8T3MPV7-F1
#
_entry.id   AF-A0A8T3MPV7-F1
#
_cell.length_a   1.000
_cell.length_b   1.000
_cell.length_c   1.000
_cell.angle_alpha   90.00
_cell.angle_beta   90.00
_cell.angle_gamma   90.00
#
_symmetry.space_group_name_H-M   'P 1'
#
loop_
_entity.id
_entity.type
_entity.pdbx_description
1 polymer ?
#
loop_
_entity_poly.entity_id
_entity_poly.type
_entity_poly.pdbx_seq_one_letter_code
_entity_poly.pdbx_strand_id
1 'polypeptide(L)'
;MLARLRAMPGGIRLFLLYAFAVLVVVGLSLRFVVDLAIAAPISLPGVVVMTLLAYTIFTITLVVQRKEAARNLAFGLASLTVPLIPLLALSRLIVEAIFVTALAIVLFRGLLRPEVRTYLNEP
;
A
#
# COMPACT_ATOMS: atom_id res chain seq x y z
N MET A 1 21.58 -9.97 5.06
CA MET A 1 20.30 -9.24 4.92
C MET A 1 20.34 -8.19 3.80
N LEU A 2 21.34 -7.29 3.77
CA LEU A 2 21.51 -6.26 2.71
C LEU A 2 21.62 -6.81 1.27
N ALA A 3 22.25 -7.97 1.08
CA ALA A 3 22.34 -8.62 -0.24
C ALA A 3 20.95 -9.05 -0.78
N ARG A 4 20.04 -9.54 0.08
CA ARG A 4 18.66 -9.86 -0.30
C ARG A 4 17.87 -8.61 -0.69
N LEU A 5 18.06 -7.50 0.03
CA LEU A 5 17.43 -6.21 -0.31
C LEU A 5 17.94 -5.66 -1.65
N ARG A 6 19.24 -5.83 -1.97
CA ARG A 6 19.79 -5.44 -3.27
C ARG A 6 19.29 -6.31 -4.43
N ALA A 7 18.99 -7.58 -4.18
CA ALA A 7 18.41 -8.48 -5.17
C ALA A 7 16.93 -8.17 -5.49
N MET A 8 16.26 -7.32 -4.69
CA MET A 8 14.88 -6.92 -4.96
C MET A 8 14.80 -5.93 -6.12
N PRO A 9 13.89 -6.16 -7.09
CA PRO A 9 13.58 -5.19 -8.13
C PRO A 9 13.26 -3.82 -7.52
N GLY A 10 13.66 -2.75 -8.20
CA GLY A 10 13.40 -1.38 -7.72
C GLY A 10 11.91 -1.12 -7.46
N GLY A 11 11.03 -1.68 -8.29
CA GLY A 11 9.57 -1.58 -8.13
C GLY A 11 9.05 -2.22 -6.83
N ILE A 12 9.58 -3.38 -6.44
CA ILE A 12 9.22 -4.03 -5.17
C ILE A 12 9.69 -3.21 -3.98
N ARG A 13 10.92 -2.66 -4.03
CA ARG A 13 11.45 -1.83 -2.95
C ARG A 13 10.62 -0.57 -2.74
N LEU A 14 10.27 0.11 -3.83
CA LEU A 14 9.40 1.29 -3.79
C LEU A 14 8.01 0.94 -3.24
N PHE A 15 7.42 -0.17 -3.72
CA PHE A 15 6.13 -0.64 -3.22
C PHE A 15 6.18 -0.95 -1.73
N LEU A 16 7.21 -1.65 -1.25
CA LEU A 16 7.36 -1.96 0.17
C LEU A 16 7.50 -0.69 1.02
N LEU A 17 8.29 0.29 0.56
CA LEU A 17 8.38 1.59 1.24
C LEU A 17 7.00 2.26 1.36
N TYR A 18 6.24 2.28 0.27
CA TYR A 18 4.87 2.78 0.26
C TYR A 18 3.95 1.99 1.21
N ALA A 19 3.98 0.66 1.15
CA ALA A 19 3.14 -0.20 1.99
C ALA A 19 3.46 -0.05 3.48
N PHE A 20 4.74 0.11 3.85
CA PHE A 20 5.13 0.43 5.22
C PHE A 20 4.67 1.83 5.65
N ALA A 21 4.72 2.82 4.76
CA ALA A 21 4.15 4.14 5.06
C ALA A 21 2.63 4.07 5.31
N VAL A 22 1.89 3.33 4.47
CA VAL A 22 0.46 3.05 4.69
C VAL A 22 0.24 2.35 6.03
N LEU A 23 1.05 1.34 6.35
CA LEU A 23 0.94 0.61 7.61
C LEU A 23 1.17 1.51 8.83
N VAL A 24 2.14 2.44 8.76
CA VAL A 24 2.37 3.42 9.84
C VAL A 24 1.15 4.34 10.00
N VAL A 25 0.62 4.88 8.90
CA VAL A 25 -0.57 5.75 8.95
C VAL A 25 -1.78 5.02 9.53
N VAL A 26 -2.02 3.78 9.10
CA VAL A 26 -3.09 2.93 9.63
C VAL A 26 -2.85 2.56 11.10
N GLY A 27 -1.60 2.27 11.48
CA GLY A 27 -1.21 1.99 12.86
C GLY A 27 -1.49 3.18 13.79
N LEU A 28 -1.21 4.39 13.33
CA LEU A 28 -1.50 5.63 14.08
C LEU A 28 -3.00 5.91 14.22
N SER A 29 -3.82 5.46 13.26
CA SER A 29 -5.29 5.64 13.34
C SER A 29 -5.99 4.61 14.24
N LEU A 30 -5.28 3.58 14.73
CA LEU A 30 -5.88 2.52 15.54
C LEU A 30 -6.55 3.03 16.82
N ARG A 31 -5.99 4.04 17.49
CA ARG A 31 -6.60 4.61 18.69
C ARG A 31 -8.02 5.11 18.42
N PHE A 32 -8.18 5.87 17.34
CA PHE A 32 -9.50 6.38 16.92
C PHE A 32 -10.49 5.24 16.63
N VAL A 33 -10.03 4.17 15.98
CA VAL A 33 -10.89 3.01 15.67
C VAL A 33 -11.27 2.25 16.93
N VAL A 34 -10.35 2.08 17.87
CA VAL A 34 -10.62 1.44 19.17
C VAL A 34 -11.64 2.25 19.97
N ASP A 35 -11.47 3.58 20.03
CA ASP A 35 -12.41 4.47 20.71
C ASP A 35 -13.81 4.38 20.05
N LEU A 36 -13.87 4.35 18.72
CA LEU A 36 -15.12 4.18 17.99
C LEU A 36 -15.78 2.81 18.23
N ALA A 37 -14.99 1.75 18.37
CA ALA A 37 -15.47 0.39 18.63
C ALA A 37 -16.14 0.24 20.01
N ILE A 38 -15.72 1.04 21.00
CA ILE A 38 -16.36 1.07 22.33
C ILE A 38 -17.79 1.60 22.23
N ALA A 39 -17.99 2.68 21.45
CA ALA A 39 -19.30 3.30 21.27
C ALA A 39 -20.21 2.54 20.28
N ALA A 40 -19.61 1.98 19.22
CA ALA A 40 -20.29 1.23 18.18
C ALA A 40 -19.42 0.02 17.77
N PRO A 41 -19.76 -1.21 18.22
CA PRO A 41 -18.94 -2.40 17.97
C PRO A 41 -18.63 -2.67 16.50
N ILE A 42 -19.55 -2.32 15.60
CA ILE A 42 -19.37 -2.38 14.16
C ILE A 42 -19.65 -1.00 13.59
N SER A 43 -18.65 -0.41 12.95
CA SER A 43 -18.75 0.88 12.29
C SER A 43 -18.07 0.82 10.92
N LEU A 44 -18.61 1.56 9.95
CA LEU A 44 -18.04 1.59 8.60
C LEU A 44 -16.56 2.01 8.60
N PRO A 45 -16.14 3.08 9.31
CA PRO A 45 -14.72 3.46 9.38
C PRO A 45 -13.86 2.34 10.01
N GLY A 46 -14.35 1.69 11.07
CA GLY A 46 -13.64 0.59 11.70
C GLY A 46 -13.43 -0.59 10.76
N VAL A 47 -14.47 -1.00 10.02
CA VAL A 47 -14.36 -2.08 9.01
C VAL A 47 -13.35 -1.73 7.93
N VAL A 48 -13.40 -0.50 7.40
CA VAL A 48 -12.46 -0.05 6.36
C VAL A 48 -11.02 -0.07 6.88
N VAL A 49 -10.74 0.50 8.06
CA VAL A 49 -9.39 0.57 8.62
C VAL A 49 -8.86 -0.83 8.96
N MET A 50 -9.68 -1.70 9.56
CA MET A 50 -9.27 -3.07 9.88
C MET A 50 -9.00 -3.90 8.62
N THR A 51 -9.81 -3.71 7.57
CA THR A 51 -9.60 -4.34 6.27
C THR A 51 -8.31 -3.84 5.64
N LEU A 52 -8.05 -2.53 5.65
CA LEU A 52 -6.82 -1.94 5.15
C LEU A 52 -5.60 -2.44 5.92
N LEU A 53 -5.68 -2.55 7.25
CA LEU A 53 -4.60 -3.09 8.08
C LEU A 53 -4.29 -4.54 7.68
N ALA A 54 -5.31 -5.39 7.65
CA ALA A 54 -5.17 -6.79 7.28
C ALA A 54 -4.61 -6.95 5.86
N TYR A 55 -5.18 -6.23 4.89
CA TYR A 55 -4.75 -6.23 3.50
C TYR A 55 -3.31 -5.77 3.35
N THR A 56 -2.90 -4.73 4.09
CA THR A 56 -1.53 -4.19 4.05
C THR A 56 -0.52 -5.19 4.60
N ILE A 57 -0.76 -5.72 5.81
CA ILE A 57 0.16 -6.69 6.43
C ILE A 57 0.26 -7.96 5.57
N PHE A 58 -0.87 -8.47 5.10
CA PHE A 58 -0.93 -9.68 4.26
C PHE A 58 -0.23 -9.47 2.91
N THR A 59 -0.39 -8.31 2.28
CA THR A 59 0.31 -8.04 1.02
C THR A 59 1.81 -7.90 1.23
N ILE A 60 2.25 -7.21 2.29
CA ILE A 60 3.67 -7.10 2.63
C ILE A 60 4.27 -8.50 2.84
N THR A 61 3.60 -9.38 3.59
CA THR A 61 4.11 -10.73 3.84
C THR A 61 4.21 -11.53 2.55
N LEU A 62 3.19 -11.51 1.68
CA LEU A 62 3.24 -12.22 0.40
C LEU A 62 4.31 -11.68 -0.55
N VAL A 63 4.55 -10.37 -0.58
CA VAL A 63 5.63 -9.76 -1.38
C VAL A 63 6.99 -10.20 -0.85
N VAL A 64 7.18 -10.21 0.47
CA VAL A 64 8.42 -10.67 1.10
C VAL A 64 8.64 -12.17 0.89
N GLN A 65 7.56 -12.95 0.93
CA GLN A 65 7.54 -14.39 0.65
C GLN A 65 7.59 -14.73 -0.85
N ARG A 66 7.66 -13.71 -1.72
CA ARG A 66 7.78 -13.88 -3.18
C ARG A 66 6.66 -14.73 -3.79
N LYS A 67 5.42 -14.53 -3.34
CA LYS A 67 4.26 -15.26 -3.86
C LYS A 67 3.61 -14.51 -5.03
N GLU A 68 3.19 -15.25 -6.06
CA GLU A 68 2.60 -14.66 -7.28
C GLU A 68 1.35 -13.84 -6.97
N ALA A 69 0.52 -14.33 -6.04
CA ALA A 69 -0.68 -13.65 -5.56
C ALA A 69 -0.41 -12.24 -5.04
N ALA A 70 0.81 -11.97 -4.54
CA ALA A 70 1.20 -10.66 -4.05
C ALA A 70 1.13 -9.56 -5.12
N ARG A 71 1.26 -9.91 -6.41
CA ARG A 71 1.27 -8.94 -7.50
C ARG A 71 -0.08 -8.22 -7.61
N ASN A 72 -1.17 -8.97 -7.66
CA ASN A 72 -2.51 -8.41 -7.76
C ASN A 72 -2.87 -7.62 -6.50
N LEU A 73 -2.42 -8.10 -5.34
CA LEU A 73 -2.63 -7.40 -4.08
C LEU A 73 -1.83 -6.09 -4.00
N ALA A 74 -0.60 -6.08 -4.51
CA ALA A 74 0.21 -4.87 -4.59
C ALA A 74 -0.44 -3.82 -5.51
N PHE A 75 -1.05 -4.23 -6.64
CA PHE A 75 -1.85 -3.33 -7.46
C PHE A 75 -3.09 -2.82 -6.73
N GLY A 76 -3.77 -3.67 -5.95
CA GLY A 76 -4.89 -3.26 -5.11
C GLY A 76 -4.50 -2.18 -4.10
N LEU A 77 -3.39 -2.36 -3.39
CA LEU A 77 -2.85 -1.34 -2.46
C LEU A 77 -2.38 -0.07 -3.16
N ALA A 78 -1.73 -0.20 -4.32
CA ALA A 78 -1.32 0.96 -5.12
C ALA A 78 -2.54 1.74 -5.62
N SER A 79 -3.68 1.09 -5.83
CA SER A 79 -4.90 1.76 -6.28
C SER A 79 -5.46 2.76 -5.27
N LEU A 80 -5.07 2.70 -3.99
CA LEU A 80 -5.44 3.71 -2.99
C LEU A 80 -4.96 5.12 -3.35
N THR A 81 -3.91 5.27 -4.17
CA THR A 81 -3.48 6.59 -4.64
C THR A 81 -4.46 7.20 -5.63
N VAL A 82 -5.22 6.38 -6.37
CA VAL A 82 -6.13 6.83 -7.43
C VAL A 82 -7.29 7.69 -6.89
N PRO A 83 -8.07 7.26 -5.87
CA PRO A 83 -9.11 8.12 -5.30
C PRO A 83 -8.54 9.27 -4.47
N LEU A 84 -7.28 9.16 -3.99
CA LEU A 84 -6.63 10.24 -3.23
C LEU A 84 -6.30 11.46 -4.11
N ILE A 85 -5.93 11.26 -5.37
CA ILE A 85 -5.59 12.35 -6.31
C ILE A 85 -6.75 13.36 -6.49
N PRO A 86 -7.98 12.96 -6.91
CA PRO A 86 -9.07 13.91 -7.07
C PRO A 86 -9.49 14.51 -5.73
N LEU A 87 -9.41 13.77 -4.62
CA LEU A 87 -9.69 14.29 -3.29
C LEU A 87 -8.76 15.45 -2.91
N LEU A 88 -7.45 15.31 -3.16
CA LEU A 88 -6.47 16.36 -2.90
C LEU A 88 -6.66 17.56 -3.84
N ALA A 89 -6.94 17.30 -5.13
CA ALA A 89 -7.19 18.35 -6.11
C ALA A 89 -8.44 19.18 -5.75
N LEU A 90 -9.55 18.52 -5.37
CA LEU A 90 -10.78 19.18 -4.92
C LEU A 90 -10.58 19.95 -3.60
N SER A 91 -9.67 19.49 -2.74
CA SER A 91 -9.30 20.16 -1.49
C SER A 91 -8.34 21.34 -1.69
N ARG A 92 -8.03 21.72 -2.94
CA ARG A 92 -7.06 22.77 -3.31
C ARG A 92 -5.61 22.50 -2.86
N LEU A 93 -5.29 21.25 -2.56
CA LEU A 93 -3.94 20.77 -2.22
C LEU A 93 -3.23 20.30 -3.49
N ILE A 94 -2.93 21.25 -4.39
CA ILE A 94 -2.47 20.96 -5.75
C ILE A 94 -1.06 20.34 -5.73
N VAL A 95 -0.18 20.80 -4.85
CA VAL A 95 1.20 20.30 -4.77
C VAL A 95 1.21 18.83 -4.32
N GLU A 96 0.41 18.51 -3.33
CA GLU A 96 0.21 17.16 -2.81
C GLU A 96 -0.44 16.27 -3.86
N ALA A 97 -1.44 16.78 -4.60
CA ALA A 97 -2.08 16.05 -5.68
C ALA A 97 -1.06 15.69 -6.79
N ILE A 98 -0.18 16.61 -7.16
CA ILE A 98 0.90 16.35 -8.14
C ILE A 98 1.88 15.30 -7.59
N PHE A 99 2.28 15.42 -6.33
CA PHE A 99 3.19 14.46 -5.69
C PHE A 99 2.58 13.05 -5.65
N VAL A 100 1.32 12.92 -5.23
CA VAL A 100 0.61 11.63 -5.20
C VAL A 100 0.40 11.08 -6.61
N THR A 101 0.15 11.94 -7.59
CA THR A 101 0.06 11.52 -9.01
C THR A 101 1.40 10.95 -9.49
N ALA A 102 2.51 11.63 -9.20
CA ALA A 102 3.84 11.14 -9.54
C ALA A 102 4.12 9.79 -8.84
N LEU A 103 3.81 9.69 -7.54
CA LEU A 103 3.96 8.44 -6.78
C LEU A 103 3.14 7.31 -7.40
N ALA A 104 1.88 7.57 -7.76
CA ALA A 104 1.01 6.61 -8.43
C ALA A 104 1.65 6.11 -9.73
N ILE A 105 2.07 7.03 -10.61
CA ILE A 105 2.70 6.68 -11.89
C ILE A 105 3.93 5.80 -11.67
N VAL A 106 4.79 6.15 -10.72
CA VAL A 106 6.01 5.38 -10.44
C VAL A 106 5.69 4.02 -9.82
N LEU A 107 4.71 3.92 -8.91
CA LEU A 107 4.26 2.65 -8.34
C LEU A 107 3.68 1.72 -9.40
N PHE A 108 2.72 2.20 -10.20
CA PHE A 108 2.10 1.39 -11.25
C PHE A 108 3.12 0.98 -12.30
N ARG A 109 3.95 1.90 -12.79
CA ARG A 109 5.03 1.54 -13.75
C ARG A 109 6.05 0.59 -13.14
N GLY A 110 6.38 0.75 -11.86
CA GLY A 110 7.30 -0.13 -11.13
C GLY A 110 6.77 -1.56 -11.01
N LEU A 111 5.50 -1.73 -10.65
CA LEU A 111 4.84 -3.03 -10.49
C LEU A 111 4.52 -3.72 -11.84
N LEU A 112 4.39 -2.96 -12.92
CA LEU A 112 4.18 -3.49 -14.27
C LEU A 112 5.44 -4.11 -14.90
N ARG A 113 6.63 -3.86 -14.33
CA ARG A 113 7.87 -4.37 -14.90
C ARG A 113 7.92 -5.91 -14.89
N PRO A 114 8.45 -6.54 -15.96
CA PRO A 114 8.57 -8.00 -16.04
C PRO A 114 9.47 -8.57 -14.93
N GLU A 115 10.49 -7.84 -14.51
CA GLU A 115 11.38 -8.19 -13.38
C GLU A 115 10.59 -8.46 -12.08
N VAL A 116 9.52 -7.69 -11.82
CA VAL A 116 8.68 -7.87 -10.63
C VAL A 116 7.88 -9.16 -10.72
N ARG A 117 7.39 -9.51 -11.91
CA ARG A 117 6.67 -10.76 -12.15
C ARG A 117 7.60 -11.96 -11.93
N THR A 118 8.82 -11.92 -12.46
CA THR A 118 9.80 -13.00 -12.25
C THR A 118 10.14 -13.15 -10.78
N TYR A 119 10.40 -12.04 -10.07
CA TYR A 119 10.73 -12.05 -8.66
C TYR A 119 9.61 -12.64 -7.77
N LEU A 120 8.35 -12.36 -8.09
CA LEU A 120 7.19 -12.87 -7.34
C LEU A 120 6.78 -14.29 -7.74
N ASN A 121 7.46 -14.91 -8.70
CA ASN A 121 7.23 -16.29 -9.13
C ASN A 121 8.35 -17.24 -8.66
N GLU A 122 9.29 -16.76 -7.86
CA GLU A 122 10.36 -17.58 -7.28
C GLU A 122 9.82 -18.37 -6.05
N PRO A 123 9.97 -19.71 -6.00
CA PRO A 123 9.35 -20.56 -4.98
C PRO A 123 9.85 -20.33 -3.54
#